data_AF-W1XYD5-F1
#
_entry.id   AF-W1XYD5-F1
#
_cell.length_a   1.000
_cell.length_b   1.000
_cell.length_c   1.000
_cell.angle_alpha   90.00
_cell.angle_beta   90.00
_cell.angle_gamma   90.00
#
_symmetry.space_group_name_H-M   'P 1'
#
loop_
_entity.id
_entity.type
_entity.pdbx_description
1 polymer ?
#
loop_
_entity_poly.entity_id
_entity_poly.type
_entity_poly.pdbx_seq_one_letter_code
_entity_poly.pdbx_strand_id
1 'polypeptide(L)'
;ARKAGFENINVDLMFGLPNQSMKDWKVSLEDVMSLEPDHISAYSLIIEEGTCFYNLYNNDKLNIPNEEEERSMYLFTKGFLKDYGYN
;
A
#
# COMPACT_ATOMS: atom_id res chain seq x y z
N ALA A 1 -4.10 -20.37 -5.67
CA ALA A 1 -4.50 -20.51 -4.26
C ALA A 1 -5.88 -21.14 -4.12
N ARG A 2 -6.99 -20.43 -4.41
CA ARG A 2 -8.36 -20.98 -4.21
C ARG A 2 -8.64 -22.31 -4.92
N LYS A 3 -8.26 -22.45 -6.20
CA LYS A 3 -8.37 -23.73 -6.94
C LYS A 3 -7.59 -24.89 -6.32
N ALA A 4 -6.59 -24.61 -5.51
CA ALA A 4 -5.78 -25.59 -4.79
C ALA A 4 -6.28 -25.84 -3.35
N GLY A 5 -7.43 -25.28 -2.96
CA GLY A 5 -8.05 -25.50 -1.64
C GLY A 5 -7.69 -24.48 -0.56
N PHE A 6 -7.00 -23.39 -0.89
CA PHE A 6 -6.78 -22.29 0.07
C PHE A 6 -8.02 -21.42 0.17
N GLU A 7 -8.63 -21.39 1.36
CA GLU A 7 -9.87 -20.65 1.62
C GLU A 7 -9.64 -19.27 2.24
N ASN A 8 -8.46 -19.04 2.82
CA ASN A 8 -8.14 -17.82 3.55
C ASN A 8 -6.88 -17.16 2.98
N ILE A 9 -7.06 -16.11 2.19
CA ILE A 9 -6.04 -15.40 1.42
C ILE A 9 -5.93 -13.99 1.98
N ASN A 10 -4.75 -13.68 2.52
CA ASN A 10 -4.39 -12.34 2.94
C ASN A 10 -3.53 -11.64 1.88
N VAL A 11 -3.73 -10.32 1.73
CA VAL A 11 -2.91 -9.45 0.87
C VAL A 11 -2.43 -8.26 1.69
N ASP A 12 -1.11 -8.11 1.79
CA ASP A 12 -0.49 -6.95 2.43
C ASP A 12 0.00 -5.98 1.35
N LEU A 13 -0.40 -4.72 1.48
CA LEU A 13 -0.07 -3.63 0.57
C LEU A 13 0.70 -2.55 1.29
N MET A 14 1.60 -1.88 0.56
CA MET A 14 2.35 -0.75 1.07
C MET A 14 2.14 0.45 0.14
N PHE A 15 1.75 1.58 0.71
CA PHE A 15 1.67 2.88 0.05
C PHE A 15 2.76 3.83 0.57
N GLY A 16 2.93 4.98 -0.06
CA GLY A 16 4.06 5.87 0.26
C GLY A 16 5.38 5.42 -0.37
N LEU A 17 5.34 4.56 -1.39
CA LEU A 17 6.54 4.02 -2.03
C LEU A 17 7.28 5.09 -2.86
N PRO A 18 8.59 4.92 -3.13
CA PRO A 18 9.33 5.87 -3.93
C PRO A 18 8.72 6.08 -5.32
N ASN A 19 8.53 7.35 -5.70
CA ASN A 19 7.88 7.79 -6.94
C ASN A 19 6.42 7.33 -7.12
N GLN A 20 5.76 6.82 -6.08
CA GLN A 20 4.37 6.40 -6.16
C GLN A 20 3.45 7.62 -6.22
N SER A 21 2.61 7.68 -7.27
CA SER A 21 1.54 8.66 -7.33
C SER A 21 0.26 8.13 -6.69
N MET A 22 -0.66 9.04 -6.37
CA MET A 22 -2.01 8.68 -5.93
C MET A 22 -2.75 7.80 -6.95
N LYS A 23 -2.47 7.99 -8.25
CA LYS A 23 -3.08 7.18 -9.31
C LYS A 23 -2.58 5.73 -9.25
N ASP A 24 -1.28 5.53 -9.07
CA ASP A 24 -0.69 4.18 -9.00
C ASP A 24 -1.23 3.41 -7.80
N TRP A 25 -1.44 4.11 -6.68
CA TRP A 25 -2.01 3.53 -5.49
C TRP A 25 -3.48 3.12 -5.67
N LYS A 26 -4.29 3.96 -6.33
CA LYS A 26 -5.68 3.61 -6.68
C LYS A 26 -5.76 2.36 -7.54
N VAL A 27 -4.93 2.28 -8.59
CA VAL A 27 -4.87 1.11 -9.46
C VAL A 27 -4.50 -0.15 -8.67
N SER A 28 -3.53 -0.05 -7.75
CA SER A 28 -3.13 -1.18 -6.91
C SER A 28 -4.29 -1.69 -6.03
N LEU A 29 -5.07 -0.78 -5.44
CA LEU A 29 -6.24 -1.14 -4.64
C LEU A 29 -7.34 -1.77 -5.50
N GLU A 30 -7.65 -1.21 -6.67
CA GLU A 30 -8.63 -1.74 -7.63
C GLU A 30 -8.26 -3.15 -8.11
N ASP A 31 -6.99 -3.35 -8.48
CA ASP A 31 -6.47 -4.65 -8.91
C ASP A 31 -6.60 -5.69 -7.81
N VAL A 32 -6.28 -5.33 -6.55
CA VAL A 32 -6.40 -6.24 -5.41
C VAL A 32 -7.86 -6.56 -5.09
N MET A 33 -8.78 -5.59 -5.17
CA MET A 33 -10.22 -5.88 -4.99
C MET A 33 -10.73 -6.87 -6.03
N SER A 34 -10.23 -6.81 -7.27
CA SER A 34 -10.63 -7.74 -8.33
C SER A 34 -10.28 -9.20 -8.05
N LEU A 35 -9.36 -9.44 -7.11
CA LEU A 35 -8.95 -10.78 -6.66
C LEU A 35 -9.80 -11.31 -5.50
N GLU A 36 -10.66 -10.47 -4.91
CA GLU A 36 -11.54 -10.81 -3.78
C GLU A 36 -10.80 -11.54 -2.64
N PRO A 37 -9.75 -10.93 -2.04
CA PRO A 37 -9.03 -11.53 -0.93
C PRO A 37 -9.89 -11.55 0.34
N ASP A 38 -9.61 -12.48 1.25
CA ASP A 38 -10.37 -12.61 2.50
C ASP A 38 -9.94 -11.55 3.53
N HIS A 39 -8.66 -11.17 3.51
CA HIS A 39 -8.08 -10.15 4.38
C HIS A 39 -7.13 -9.23 3.62
N ILE A 40 -7.11 -7.95 4.01
CA ILE A 40 -6.23 -6.94 3.45
C ILE A 40 -5.63 -6.12 4.58
N SER A 41 -4.32 -5.90 4.49
CA SER A 41 -3.61 -4.93 5.31
C SER A 41 -2.97 -3.88 4.41
N ALA A 42 -3.04 -2.61 4.79
CA ALA A 42 -2.40 -1.52 4.07
C ALA A 42 -1.53 -0.68 5.00
N TYR A 43 -0.25 -0.55 4.66
CA TYR A 43 0.77 0.11 5.47
C TYR A 43 1.36 1.30 4.74
N SER A 44 1.69 2.36 5.47
CA SER A 44 2.60 3.37 4.91
C SER A 44 4.04 2.86 5.00
N LEU A 45 4.85 3.17 3.99
CA LEU A 45 6.28 2.93 4.02
C LEU A 45 6.95 3.77 5.11
N ILE A 46 7.57 3.11 6.07
CA ILE A 46 8.41 3.75 7.09
C ILE A 46 9.88 3.53 6.72
N ILE A 47 10.68 4.61 6.75
CA ILE A 47 12.12 4.56 6.49
C ILE A 47 12.84 4.26 7.81
N GLU A 48 13.30 3.03 7.97
CA GLU A 48 13.96 2.54 9.19
C GLU A 48 15.49 2.58 9.08
N GLU A 49 16.17 2.98 10.16
CA GLU A 49 17.63 3.02 10.22
C GLU A 49 18.27 1.66 9.87
N GLY A 50 19.38 1.69 9.14
CA GLY A 50 20.09 0.48 8.71
C GLY A 50 19.49 -0.23 7.50
N THR A 51 18.39 0.27 6.93
CA THR A 51 17.82 -0.26 5.68
C THR A 51 18.49 0.34 4.44
N CYS A 52 18.33 -0.34 3.29
CA CYS A 52 18.74 0.21 1.99
C CYS A 52 18.03 1.55 1.70
N PHE A 53 16.75 1.65 2.06
CA PHE A 53 15.96 2.86 1.87
C PHE A 53 16.48 4.01 2.74
N TYR A 54 16.88 3.75 3.99
CA TYR A 54 17.53 4.76 4.82
C TYR A 54 18.82 5.29 4.21
N ASN A 55 19.65 4.40 3.67
CA ASN A 55 20.87 4.82 2.96
C ASN A 55 20.54 5.67 1.71
N LEU A 56 19.51 5.31 0.94
CA LEU A 56 19.11 6.10 -0.23
C LEU A 56 18.50 7.44 0.15
N TYR A 57 17.67 7.46 1.18
CA TYR A 57 17.03 8.67 1.72
C TYR A 57 18.08 9.66 2.22
N ASN A 58 19.05 9.21 3.02
CA ASN A 58 20.14 10.05 3.53
C ASN A 58 21.09 10.59 2.44
N ASN A 59 21.08 9.99 1.25
CA ASN A 59 21.87 10.44 0.11
C ASN A 59 21.04 11.26 -0.90
N ASP A 60 19.82 11.70 -0.53
CA ASP A 60 18.88 12.43 -1.39
C ASP A 60 18.53 11.67 -2.69
N LYS A 61 18.58 10.33 -2.65
CA LYS A 61 18.30 9.43 -3.79
C LYS A 61 16.94 8.75 -3.71
N LEU A 62 16.14 9.07 -2.70
CA LEU A 62 14.83 8.48 -2.49
C LEU A 62 13.76 9.59 -2.56
N ASN A 63 13.00 9.61 -3.66
CA ASN A 63 11.88 10.51 -3.82
C ASN A 63 10.61 9.84 -3.28
N ILE A 64 10.17 10.23 -2.09
CA ILE A 64 8.97 9.71 -1.43
C ILE A 64 7.86 10.75 -1.44
N PRO A 65 6.58 10.34 -1.37
CA PRO A 65 5.48 11.27 -1.20
C PRO A 65 5.66 12.14 0.04
N ASN A 66 5.24 13.40 -0.04
CA ASN A 66 5.23 14.27 1.13
C ASN A 66 4.07 13.92 2.09
N GLU A 67 4.06 14.52 3.27
CA GLU A 67 3.06 14.25 4.33
C GLU A 67 1.61 14.42 3.86
N GLU A 68 1.31 15.44 3.03
CA GLU A 68 -0.04 15.68 2.53
C GLU A 68 -0.45 14.63 1.47
N GLU A 69 0.50 14.20 0.63
CA GLU A 69 0.26 13.12 -0.34
C GLU A 69 0.04 11.78 0.37
N GLU A 70 0.88 11.45 1.35
CA GLU A 70 0.75 10.24 2.16
C GLU A 70 -0.57 10.22 2.94
N ARG A 71 -0.94 11.36 3.56
CA ARG A 71 -2.23 11.52 4.23
C ARG A 71 -3.40 11.32 3.28
N SER A 72 -3.30 11.83 2.06
CA SER A 72 -4.32 11.64 1.03
C SER A 72 -4.45 10.18 0.62
N MET A 73 -3.34 9.48 0.46
CA MET A 73 -3.32 8.03 0.21
C MET A 73 -4.00 7.29 1.35
N TYR A 74 -3.62 7.56 2.61
CA TYR A 74 -4.21 6.93 3.79
C TYR A 74 -5.73 7.10 3.87
N LEU A 75 -6.22 8.34 3.75
CA LEU A 75 -7.66 8.64 3.84
C LEU A 75 -8.44 7.97 2.73
N PHE A 76 -7.89 7.95 1.51
CA PHE A 76 -8.49 7.25 0.40
C PHE A 76 -8.54 5.74 0.64
N THR A 77 -7.42 5.12 1.05
CA THR A 77 -7.36 3.67 1.35
C THR A 77 -8.45 3.29 2.34
N LYS A 78 -8.57 4.05 3.43
CA LYS A 78 -9.55 3.79 4.48
C LYS A 78 -10.98 3.88 3.97
N GLY A 79 -11.30 4.91 3.16
CA GLY A 79 -12.62 5.05 2.56
C GLY A 79 -12.92 3.95 1.55
N PHE A 80 -11.99 3.72 0.63
CA PHE A 80 -12.11 2.73 -0.42
C PHE A 80 -12.29 1.31 0.14
N LEU A 81 -11.43 0.86 1.05
CA LEU A 81 -11.54 -0.47 1.65
C LEU A 81 -12.87 -0.65 2.41
N LYS A 82 -13.32 0.39 3.12
CA LYS A 82 -14.61 0.38 3.81
C LYS A 82 -15.79 0.21 2.85
N ASP A 83 -15.76 0.86 1.69
CA ASP A 83 -16.81 0.74 0.68
C ASP A 83 -16.88 -0.69 0.09
N TYR A 84 -15.77 -1.44 0.14
CA TYR A 84 -15.69 -2.85 -0.23
C TYR A 84 -15.91 -3.83 0.94
N GLY A 85 -16.25 -3.33 2.14
CA GLY A 85 -16.56 -4.16 3.30
C GLY A 85 -15.36 -4.62 4.14
N TYR A 86 -14.17 -4.09 3.86
CA TYR A 86 -12.97 -4.30 4.68
C TYR A 86 -12.90 -3.23 5.79
N ASN A 87 -12.28 -3.58 6.92
CA ASN A 87 -12.22 -2.73 8.13
C ASN A 87 -10.88 -2.03 8.30
#